data_AF-A0A9Q7ARP3-F1
#
_entry.id   AF-A0A9Q7ARP3-F1
#
_cell.length_a   1.000
_cell.length_b   1.000
_cell.length_c   1.000
_cell.angle_alpha   90.00
_cell.angle_beta   90.00
_cell.angle_gamma   90.00
#
_symmetry.space_group_name_H-M   'P 1'
#
loop_
_entity.id
_entity.type
_entity.pdbx_description
1 polymer ?
#
loop_
_entity_poly.entity_id
_entity_poly.type
_entity_poly.pdbx_seq_one_letter_code
_entity_poly.pdbx_strand_id
1 'polypeptide(L)' 'MAKKFQVTIHEPWCKGCGLCIALCPKKVLELNDRVKCEAVRVEDCIGCRQCDNICPDLAVTVKEREENA' A
#
# COMPACT_ATOMS: atom_id res chain seq x y z
N MET A 1 -18.04 -1.60 8.77
CA MET A 1 -16.77 -1.49 9.51
C MET A 1 -15.91 -0.50 8.75
N ALA A 2 -15.58 0.65 9.36
CA ALA A 2 -14.89 1.74 8.68
C ALA A 2 -13.45 1.37 8.29
N LYS A 3 -12.96 1.89 7.17
CA LYS A 3 -11.56 1.72 6.73
C LYS A 3 -10.63 2.32 7.78
N LYS A 4 -9.95 1.49 8.57
CA LYS A 4 -9.04 1.92 9.65
C LYS A 4 -7.73 2.51 9.15
N PHE A 5 -7.27 2.08 7.98
CA PHE A 5 -5.97 2.48 7.43
C PHE A 5 -6.12 3.09 6.05
N GLN A 6 -5.31 4.12 5.79
CA GLN A 6 -5.11 4.73 4.48
C GLN A 6 -3.81 4.19 3.87
N VAL A 7 -3.93 3.57 2.71
CA VAL A 7 -2.78 3.15 1.89
C VAL A 7 -2.68 4.10 0.72
N THR A 8 -1.54 4.76 0.57
CA THR A 8 -1.28 5.72 -0.51
C THR A 8 -0.09 5.26 -1.33
N ILE A 9 -0.21 5.31 -2.66
CA ILE A 9 0.89 5.03 -3.58
C ILE A 9 1.29 6.32 -4.32
N HIS A 10 2.57 6.69 -4.23
CA HIS A 10 3.15 7.77 -5.02
C HIS A 10 3.67 7.22 -6.35
N GLU A 11 2.79 7.13 -7.35
CA GLU A 11 3.06 6.52 -8.67
C GLU A 11 4.36 7.01 -9.36
N PRO A 12 4.74 8.31 -9.32
CA PRO A 12 6.00 8.77 -9.90
C PRO A 12 7.25 8.13 -9.28
N TRP A 13 7.19 7.72 -8.01
CA TRP A 13 8.32 7.12 -7.31
C TRP A 13 8.33 5.60 -7.45
N CYS A 14 7.17 4.98 -7.59
CA CYS A 14 7.06 3.54 -7.75
C CYS A 14 7.79 3.04 -9.02
N LYS A 15 8.74 2.11 -8.86
CA LYS A 15 9.46 1.49 -9.99
C LYS A 15 8.87 0.15 -10.46
N GLY A 16 7.78 -0.31 -9.85
CA GLY A 16 7.12 -1.55 -10.25
C GLY A 16 7.83 -2.84 -9.81
N CYS A 17 8.72 -2.76 -8.81
CA CYS A 17 9.54 -3.91 -8.38
C CYS A 17 8.76 -5.06 -7.72
N GLY A 18 7.51 -4.85 -7.31
CA GLY A 18 6.64 -5.89 -6.76
C GLY A 18 6.93 -6.35 -5.32
N LEU A 19 7.97 -5.84 -4.65
CA LEU A 19 8.33 -6.25 -3.28
C LEU A 19 7.18 -6.05 -2.27
N CYS A 20 6.50 -4.91 -2.35
CA CYS A 20 5.36 -4.60 -1.48
C CYS A 20 4.16 -5.54 -1.71
N ILE A 21 3.98 -6.05 -2.92
CA ILE A 21 2.91 -7.00 -3.29
C ILE A 21 3.23 -8.37 -2.69
N ALA A 22 4.45 -8.85 -2.90
CA ALA A 22 4.90 -10.15 -2.40
C ALA A 22 4.81 -10.27 -0.87
N LEU A 23 5.10 -9.18 -0.15
CA LEU A 23 5.06 -9.17 1.32
C LEU A 23 3.68 -8.91 1.91
N CYS A 24 2.72 -8.36 1.16
CA CYS A 24 1.44 -7.99 1.76
C CYS A 24 0.65 -9.25 2.17
N PRO A 25 0.47 -9.55 3.48
CA PRO A 25 -0.20 -10.77 3.91
C PRO A 25 -1.70 -10.77 3.56
N LYS A 26 -2.25 -9.59 3.29
CA LYS A 26 -3.64 -9.35 2.94
C LYS A 26 -3.86 -9.13 1.44
N LYS A 27 -2.79 -9.18 0.63
CA LYS A 27 -2.84 -8.99 -0.83
C LYS A 27 -3.58 -7.71 -1.23
N VAL A 28 -3.25 -6.61 -0.54
CA VAL A 28 -3.88 -5.29 -0.75
C VAL A 28 -3.42 -4.61 -2.03
N LEU A 29 -2.23 -4.96 -2.51
CA LEU A 29 -1.50 -4.27 -3.57
C LEU A 29 -1.37 -5.18 -4.79
N GLU A 30 -1.47 -4.60 -5.99
CA GLU A 30 -1.24 -5.27 -7.28
C GLU A 30 -0.43 -4.37 -8.23
N LEU A 31 0.08 -4.94 -9.33
CA LEU A 31 0.64 -4.15 -10.43
C LEU A 31 -0.47 -3.86 -11.44
N ASN A 32 -0.60 -2.60 -11.83
CA ASN A 32 -1.44 -2.21 -12.96
C ASN A 32 -0.72 -2.37 -14.31
N ASP A 33 -1.44 -2.07 -15.40
CA ASP A 33 -0.94 -2.19 -16.77
C ASP A 33 0.28 -1.33 -17.08
N ARG A 34 0.57 -0.32 -16.26
CA ARG A 34 1.74 0.57 -16.37
C ARG A 34 2.92 0.10 -15.53
N VAL A 35 2.86 -1.12 -14.99
CA VAL A 35 3.85 -1.70 -14.07
C VAL A 35 4.05 -0.80 -12.85
N LYS A 36 2.94 -0.23 -12.34
CA LYS A 36 2.93 0.56 -11.11
C LYS A 36 2.11 -0.15 -10.04
N CYS A 37 2.56 -0.02 -8.81
CA CYS A 37 1.80 -0.51 -7.66
C CYS A 37 0.48 0.27 -7.55
N GLU A 38 -0.60 -0.45 -7.27
CA GLU A 38 -1.92 0.10 -7.01
C GLU A 38 -2.54 -0.63 -5.82
N ALA A 39 -3.30 0.10 -5.00
CA ALA A 39 -3.95 -0.47 -3.82
C ALA A 39 -5.40 -0.85 -4.15
N VAL A 40 -5.63 -2.13 -4.44
CA VAL A 40 -6.92 -2.66 -4.95
C VAL A 40 -7.87 -3.14 -3.86
N ARG A 41 -7.36 -3.49 -2.66
CA ARG A 41 -8.15 -4.03 -1.54
C ARG A 41 -7.86 -3.31 -0.23
N VAL A 42 -7.90 -1.98 -0.24
CA VAL A 42 -7.46 -1.14 0.89
C VAL A 42 -8.21 -1.41 2.20
N GLU A 43 -9.46 -1.87 2.12
CA GLU A 43 -10.28 -2.29 3.27
C GLU A 43 -9.73 -3.51 4.01
N ASP A 44 -8.95 -4.36 3.33
CA ASP A 44 -8.32 -5.53 3.95
C ASP A 44 -7.00 -5.20 4.65
N CYS A 45 -6.52 -3.96 4.51
CA CYS A 45 -5.27 -3.52 5.14
C CYS A 45 -5.40 -3.55 6.66
N ILE A 46 -4.47 -4.26 7.31
CA ILE A 46 -4.40 -4.41 8.77
C ILE A 46 -3.37 -3.48 9.42
N GLY A 47 -2.78 -2.55 8.66
CA GLY A 47 -1.81 -1.59 9.21
C GLY A 47 -0.45 -2.18 9.60
N CYS A 48 -0.06 -3.36 9.08
CA CYS A 48 1.21 -4.01 9.43
C CYS A 48 2.48 -3.29 8.90
N ARG A 49 2.33 -2.34 7.97
CA ARG A 49 3.39 -1.50 7.39
C ARG A 49 4.55 -2.23 6.70
N GLN A 50 4.46 -3.53 6.43
CA GLN A 50 5.53 -4.25 5.73
C GLN A 50 5.80 -3.71 4.32
N CYS A 51 4.74 -3.35 3.58
CA CYS A 51 4.85 -2.74 2.25
C CYS A 51 5.50 -1.34 2.27
N ASP A 52 5.29 -0.59 3.35
CA ASP A 52 5.89 0.73 3.59
C ASP A 52 7.39 0.57 3.86
N ASN A 53 7.73 -0.26 4.85
CA ASN A 53 9.12 -0.50 5.30
C ASN A 53 10.03 -1.12 4.24
N ILE A 54 9.49 -1.97 3.35
CA ILE A 54 10.30 -2.63 2.31
C ILE A 54 10.51 -1.75 1.08
N CYS A 55 9.71 -0.70 0.87
CA CYS A 55 9.74 0.03 -0.38
C CYS A 55 11.05 0.83 -0.49
N PRO A 56 11.98 0.47 -1.41
CA PRO A 56 13.26 1.16 -1.51
C PRO A 56 13.11 2.61 -2.00
N ASP A 57 12.02 2.90 -2.71
CA ASP A 57 11.72 4.20 -3.30
C ASP A 57 10.75 5.05 -2.43
N LEU A 58 10.35 4.54 -1.24
CA LEU A 58 9.37 5.19 -0.36
C LEU A 58 8.05 5.55 -1.06
N ALA A 59 7.67 4.76 -2.07
CA ALA A 59 6.52 5.02 -2.92
C ALA A 59 5.19 4.52 -2.33
N VAL A 60 5.21 3.79 -1.21
CA VAL A 60 4.03 3.24 -0.53
C VAL A 60 4.00 3.82 0.88
N THR A 61 2.84 4.28 1.35
CA THR A 61 2.67 4.75 2.74
C THR A 61 1.41 4.16 3.35
N VAL A 62 1.49 3.75 4.62
CA VAL A 62 0.33 3.25 5.38
C VAL A 62 0.13 4.07 6.66
N LYS A 63 -0.99 4.80 6.73
CA LYS A 63 -1.36 5.63 7.89
C LYS A 63 -2.65 5.12 8.54
N GLU A 64 -2.74 5.23 9.86
CA GLU A 64 -4.02 5.04 10.56
C GLU A 64 -4.89 6.27 10.32
N ARG A 65 -6.18 6.07 10.06
CA ARG A 65 -7.13 7.18 9.95
C ARG A 65 -7.55 7.56 11.37
N GLU A 66 -7.23 8.77 11.80
CA GLU A 66 -7.76 9.31 13.05
C GLU A 66 -9.27 9.48 12.90
N GLU A 67 -10.03 8.70 13.65
CA GLU A 67 -11.48 8.75 13.70
C GLU A 67 -11.89 9.86 14.67
N ASN A 68 -11.49 11.11 14.40
CA ASN A 68 -11.90 12.34 15.11
C ASN A 68 -11.68 13.58 14.22
N ALA A 69 -12.64 13.87 13.34
CA ALA A 69 -12.89 15.21 12.80
C ALA A 69 -14.40 15.46 12.82
#